data_AF-A0A7W0KTJ1-F1
#
_entry.id   AF-A0A7W0KTJ1-F1
#
_cell.length_a   1.000
_cell.length_b   1.000
_cell.length_c   1.000
_cell.angle_alpha   90.00
_cell.angle_beta   90.00
_cell.angle_gamma   90.00
#
_symmetry.space_group_name_H-M   'P 1'
#
loop_
_entity.id
_entity.type
_entity.pdbx_description
1 polymer ?
#
loop_
_entity_poly.entity_id
_entity_poly.type
_entity_poly.pdbx_seq_one_letter_code
_entity_poly.pdbx_strand_id
1 'polypeptide(L)' 'MSATCPVVTGAVLCGGASRRMGEPKALVEIDGQPLAARVAAALAAAGAT' A
#
# COMPACT_ATOMS: atom_id res chain seq x y z
N MET A 1 1.78 31.81 -13.51
CA MET A 1 2.72 31.02 -12.67
C MET A 1 2.20 29.59 -12.66
N SER A 2 2.96 28.62 -13.15
CA SER A 2 2.56 27.20 -13.09
C SER A 2 3.08 26.60 -11.78
N ALA A 3 2.20 26.05 -10.95
CA ALA A 3 2.62 25.34 -9.74
C ALA A 3 3.22 23.99 -10.15
N THR A 4 4.44 23.70 -9.68
CA THR A 4 5.00 22.35 -9.78
C THR A 4 4.33 21.47 -8.72
N CYS A 5 3.61 20.44 -9.15
CA CYS A 5 3.11 19.44 -8.22
C CYS A 5 4.32 18.65 -7.68
N PRO A 6 4.51 18.53 -6.36
CA PRO A 6 5.63 17.77 -5.81
C PRO A 6 5.51 16.30 -6.22
N VAL A 7 6.64 15.69 -6.57
CA VAL A 7 6.72 14.25 -6.78
C VAL A 7 6.74 13.56 -5.41
N VAL A 8 5.85 12.58 -5.22
CA VAL A 8 5.73 11.82 -3.97
C VAL A 8 6.03 10.35 -4.25
N THR A 9 6.96 9.76 -3.51
CA THR A 9 7.24 8.32 -3.56
C THR A 9 6.45 7.58 -2.49
N GLY A 10 5.75 6.51 -2.88
CA GLY A 10 4.95 5.69 -1.97
C GLY A 10 5.66 4.39 -1.57
N ALA A 11 5.53 3.97 -0.31
CA ALA A 11 6.03 2.66 0.14
C ALA A 11 5.06 1.99 1.11
N VAL A 12 4.82 0.69 0.92
CA VAL A 12 4.01 -0.14 1.82
C VAL A 12 4.92 -1.10 2.57
N LEU A 13 5.09 -0.88 3.87
CA LEU A 13 5.95 -1.70 4.71
C LEU A 13 5.25 -3.02 5.10
N CYS A 14 5.63 -4.11 4.43
CA CYS A 14 4.98 -5.42 4.57
C CYS A 14 5.71 -6.40 5.53
N GLY A 15 6.73 -5.94 6.26
CA GLY A 15 7.59 -6.80 7.09
C GLY A 15 7.01 -7.24 8.44
N GLY A 16 5.72 -7.05 8.69
CA GLY A 16 5.09 -7.36 9.97
C GLY A 16 4.93 -8.87 10.23
N ALA A 17 5.42 -9.36 11.36
CA ALA A 17 5.41 -10.79 11.74
C ALA A 17 4.01 -11.42 11.95
N SER A 18 2.94 -10.61 12.00
CA SER A 18 1.55 -11.11 12.01
C SER A 18 1.21 -12.17 13.07
N ARG A 19 1.87 -12.11 14.22
CA ARG A 19 1.82 -13.11 15.33
C ARG A 19 0.42 -13.53 15.80
N ARG A 20 -0.56 -12.63 15.76
CA ARG A 20 -1.95 -12.92 16.15
C ARG A 20 -2.79 -13.53 15.04
N MET A 21 -2.43 -13.26 13.77
CA MET A 21 -3.17 -13.73 12.59
C MET A 21 -2.70 -15.11 12.14
N GLY A 22 -1.46 -15.51 12.42
CA GLY A 22 -0.90 -16.80 12.01
C GLY A 22 -0.47 -16.86 10.54
N GLU A 23 -0.89 -15.88 9.73
CA GLU A 23 -0.48 -15.70 8.34
C GLU A 23 0.01 -14.25 8.09
N PRO A 24 0.83 -14.01 7.05
CA PRO A 24 1.29 -12.66 6.73
C PRO A 24 0.12 -11.73 6.38
N LYS A 25 -0.14 -10.72 7.22
CA LYS A 25 -1.22 -9.73 7.03
C LYS A 25 -1.21 -9.09 5.62
N ALA A 26 -0.02 -8.88 5.07
CA ALA A 26 0.17 -8.30 3.74
C ALA A 26 -0.47 -9.13 2.61
N LEU A 27 -0.64 -10.44 2.82
CA LEU A 27 -1.17 -11.39 1.85
C LEU A 27 -2.65 -11.71 2.06
N VAL A 28 -3.26 -11.26 3.17
CA VAL A 28 -4.69 -11.44 3.41
C VAL A 28 -5.48 -10.82 2.27
N GLU A 29 -6.38 -11.59 1.68
CA GLU A 29 -7.21 -11.12 0.58
C GLU A 29 -8.47 -10.41 1.09
N ILE A 30 -8.78 -9.26 0.50
CA ILE A 30 -10.04 -8.54 0.66
C ILE A 30 -10.59 -8.33 -0.75
N ASP A 31 -11.78 -8.87 -1.01
CA ASP A 31 -12.42 -8.82 -2.33
C ASP A 31 -11.51 -9.38 -3.46
N GLY A 32 -10.75 -10.44 -3.15
CA GLY A 32 -9.81 -11.08 -4.09
C GLY A 32 -8.51 -10.30 -4.33
N GLN A 33 -8.23 -9.26 -3.53
CA GLN A 33 -6.98 -8.49 -3.61
C GLN A 33 -6.16 -8.63 -2.33
N PRO A 34 -4.85 -8.96 -2.42
CA PRO A 34 -3.95 -8.91 -1.27
C PRO A 34 -3.95 -7.52 -0.62
N LEU A 35 -3.97 -7.47 0.71
CA LEU A 35 -4.02 -6.21 1.45
C LEU A 35 -2.90 -5.24 1.06
N ALA A 36 -1.68 -5.74 0.82
CA ALA A 36 -0.57 -4.90 0.38
C ALA A 36 -0.85 -4.22 -0.97
N ALA A 37 -1.42 -4.96 -1.93
CA ALA A 37 -1.77 -4.42 -3.25
C ALA A 37 -2.90 -3.38 -3.14
N ARG A 38 -3.88 -3.62 -2.27
CA ARG A 38 -4.95 -2.64 -1.97
C ARG A 38 -4.39 -1.31 -1.46
N VAL A 39 -3.41 -1.35 -0.55
CA VAL A 39 -2.77 -0.13 -0.02
C VAL A 39 -1.90 0.55 -1.08
N ALA A 40 -1.15 -0.22 -1.88
CA ALA A 40 -0.36 0.33 -2.98
C ALA A 40 -1.24 1.06 -4.00
N ALA A 41 -2.41 0.49 -4.34
CA ALA A 41 -3.40 1.14 -5.21
C ALA A 41 -3.93 2.45 -4.61
N ALA A 42 -4.15 2.51 -3.30
CA ALA A 42 -4.57 3.74 -2.63
C ALA A 42 -3.48 4.83 -2.67
N LEU A 43 -2.21 4.46 -2.52
CA LEU A 43 -1.08 5.39 -2.68
C LEU A 43 -1.00 5.93 -4.11
N ALA A 44 -1.13 5.05 -5.10
CA ALA A 44 -1.15 5.45 -6.52
C ALA A 44 -2.33 6.39 -6.83
N ALA A 45 -3.53 6.09 -6.30
CA ALA A 45 -4.71 6.94 -6.46
C ALA A 45 -4.54 8.33 -5.80
N ALA A 46 -3.70 8.43 -4.76
CA ALA A 46 -3.33 9.68 -4.12
C ALA A 46 -2.20 10.45 -4.85
N GLY A 47 -1.67 9.91 -5.96
CA GLY A 47 -0.62 10.55 -6.76
C GLY A 47 0.81 10.16 -6.37
N ALA A 48 0.99 9.13 -5.54
CA ALA A 48 2.32 8.60 -5.25
C ALA A 48 2.79 7.62 -6.34
N THR A 49 4.08 7.65 -6.66
CA THR A 49 4.76 6.71 -7.58
C THR A 49 5.63 5.72 -6.85
#